data_AF-A0A0A0WJV5-F1
#
_entry.id   AF-A0A0A0WJV5-F1
#
_cell.length_a   1.000
_cell.length_b   1.000
_cell.length_c   1.000
_cell.angle_alpha   90.00
_cell.angle_beta   90.00
_cell.angle_gamma   90.00
#
_symmetry.space_group_name_H-M   'P 1'
#
loop_
_entity.id
_entity.type
_entity.pdbx_description
1 polymer ?
#
loop_
_entity_poly.entity_id
_entity_poly.type
_entity_poly.pdbx_seq_one_letter_code
_entity_poly.pdbx_strand_id
1 'polypeptide(L)' 'MVIPKYPEVPHLTKKQIEEITEIAFLKESTPQQCDAIFVFGGSHPGNWQTPLHAYQQGLGAQIIVTGGTSLHGMKHPNWN' A
#
# COMPACT_ATOMS: atom_id res chain seq x y z
N MET A 1 -11.56 5.73 -25.75
CA MET A 1 -12.24 5.13 -24.58
C MET A 1 -11.56 5.69 -23.34
N VAL A 2 -12.28 6.42 -22.48
CA VAL A 2 -11.69 7.01 -21.26
C VAL A 2 -11.89 6.01 -20.14
N ILE A 3 -10.80 5.47 -19.59
CA ILE A 3 -10.87 4.66 -18.37
C ILE A 3 -11.09 5.64 -17.21
N PRO A 4 -12.20 5.53 -16.46
CA PRO A 4 -12.47 6.45 -15.36
C PRO A 4 -11.39 6.32 -14.28
N LYS A 5 -10.95 7.45 -13.73
CA LYS A 5 -10.00 7.49 -12.61
C LYS A 5 -10.57 6.80 -11.35
N TYR A 6 -11.89 6.83 -11.21
CA TYR A 6 -12.64 6.19 -10.12
C TYR A 6 -13.79 5.37 -10.73
N PRO A 7 -13.55 4.11 -11.11
CA PRO A 7 -14.59 3.25 -11.66
C PRO A 7 -15.64 2.93 -10.59
N GLU A 8 -16.87 2.63 -11.01
CA GLU A 8 -17.83 1.98 -10.13
C GLU A 8 -17.32 0.58 -9.77
N VAL A 9 -17.17 0.33 -8.47
CA VAL A 9 -16.74 -0.95 -7.93
C VAL A 9 -17.97 -1.85 -7.78
N PRO A 10 -17.91 -3.13 -8.22
CA PRO A 10 -19.03 -4.06 -8.02
C PRO A 10 -19.29 -4.28 -6.53
N HIS A 11 -20.55 -4.54 -6.17
CA HIS A 11 -20.91 -4.94 -4.81
C HIS A 11 -20.42 -6.36 -4.54
N LEU A 12 -19.34 -6.47 -3.76
CA LEU A 12 -18.77 -7.75 -3.33
C LEU A 12 -19.15 -8.04 -1.88
N THR A 13 -19.43 -9.30 -1.59
CA THR A 13 -19.56 -9.78 -0.21
C THR A 13 -18.20 -9.78 0.49
N LYS A 14 -18.20 -9.74 1.83
CA LYS A 14 -16.97 -9.83 2.63
C LYS A 14 -16.13 -11.05 2.26
N LYS A 15 -16.77 -12.21 2.07
CA LYS A 15 -16.12 -13.47 1.68
C LYS A 15 -15.43 -13.36 0.32
N GLN A 16 -16.08 -12.76 -0.67
CA GLN A 16 -15.47 -12.57 -2.00
C GLN A 16 -14.28 -11.61 -1.95
N ILE A 17 -14.36 -10.56 -1.13
CA ILE A 17 -13.23 -9.64 -0.91
C ILE A 17 -12.06 -10.40 -0.29
N GLU A 18 -12.32 -11.21 0.74
CA GLU A 18 -11.31 -12.06 1.39
C GLU A 18 -10.66 -13.03 0.39
N GLU A 19 -11.45 -13.75 -0.41
CA GLU A 19 -10.96 -14.70 -1.42
C GLU A 19 -10.10 -14.02 -2.49
N ILE A 20 -10.55 -12.88 -3.04
CA ILE A 20 -9.78 -12.13 -4.06
C ILE A 20 -8.48 -11.59 -3.45
N THR A 21 -8.53 -11.12 -2.19
CA THR A 21 -7.35 -10.60 -1.49
C THR A 21 -6.32 -11.70 -1.29
N GLU A 22 -6.73 -12.90 -0.84
CA GLU A 22 -5.84 -14.03 -0.67
C GLU A 22 -5.24 -14.50 -2.01
N ILE A 23 -6.01 -14.50 -3.10
CA ILE A 23 -5.49 -14.86 -4.42
C ILE A 23 -4.46 -13.83 -4.91
N ALA A 24 -4.72 -12.54 -4.72
CA ALA A 24 -3.89 -11.46 -5.25
C ALA A 24 -2.62 -11.19 -4.41
N PHE A 25 -2.74 -11.28 -3.08
CA PHE A 25 -1.70 -10.87 -2.14
C PHE A 25 -1.17 -12.03 -1.29
N LEU A 26 -1.67 -13.24 -1.49
CA LEU A 26 -1.43 -14.41 -0.64
C LEU A 26 -2.00 -14.21 0.76
N LYS A 27 -1.81 -15.23 1.61
CA LYS A 27 -2.19 -15.13 3.02
C LYS A 27 -1.32 -14.11 3.73
N GLU A 28 -1.94 -13.39 4.65
CA GLU A 28 -1.22 -12.52 5.58
C GLU A 28 -0.19 -13.35 6.37
N SER A 29 1.01 -12.80 6.50
CA SER A 29 2.11 -13.45 7.20
C SER A 29 2.77 -12.45 8.15
N THR A 30 3.32 -12.96 9.26
CA THR A 30 4.04 -12.13 10.21
C THR A 30 5.35 -11.64 9.60
N PRO A 31 5.64 -10.33 9.61
CA PRO A 31 6.90 -9.80 9.12
C PRO A 31 8.10 -10.41 9.85
N GLN A 32 9.17 -10.66 9.11
CA GLN A 32 10.45 -11.12 9.65
C GLN A 32 11.47 -9.97 9.66
N GLN A 33 12.52 -10.11 10.48
CA GLN A 33 13.64 -9.18 10.42
C GLN A 33 14.31 -9.21 9.04
N CYS A 34 14.76 -8.05 8.59
CA CYS A 34 15.39 -7.84 7.30
C CYS A 34 16.49 -6.78 7.37
N ASP A 35 17.32 -6.70 6.34
CA ASP A 35 18.37 -5.68 6.25
C ASP A 35 17.83 -4.31 5.83
N ALA A 36 16.70 -4.28 5.10
CA ALA A 36 16.13 -3.06 4.54
C ALA A 36 14.62 -3.17 4.29
N ILE A 37 13.91 -2.07 4.55
CA ILE A 37 12.50 -1.87 4.24
C ILE A 37 12.38 -1.02 2.98
N PHE A 38 11.77 -1.56 1.92
CA PHE A 38 11.50 -0.82 0.69
C PHE A 38 10.13 -0.11 0.77
N VAL A 39 10.12 1.18 0.45
CA VAL A 39 8.91 1.99 0.41
C VAL A 39 8.68 2.52 -0.99
N PHE A 40 7.56 2.11 -1.58
CA PHE A 40 7.07 2.69 -2.82
C PHE A 40 6.26 3.96 -2.50
N GLY A 41 6.92 5.11 -2.66
CA GLY A 41 6.37 6.42 -2.36
C GLY A 41 5.09 6.70 -3.13
N GLY A 42 4.09 7.19 -2.40
CA GLY A 42 2.77 7.52 -2.95
C GLY A 42 2.03 8.51 -2.06
N SER A 43 0.89 9.00 -2.54
CA SER A 43 0.08 9.97 -1.80
C SER A 43 -0.71 9.37 -0.64
N HIS A 44 -0.86 8.05 -0.58
CA HIS A 44 -1.61 7.38 0.48
C HIS A 44 -0.79 7.40 1.80
N PRO A 45 -1.32 7.91 2.93
CA PRO A 45 -0.56 8.00 4.19
C PRO A 45 -0.04 6.66 4.70
N GLY A 46 -0.80 5.58 4.48
CA GLY A 46 -0.40 4.22 4.83
C GLY A 46 0.91 3.75 4.18
N ASN A 47 1.29 4.33 3.02
CA ASN A 47 2.58 4.02 2.38
C ASN A 47 3.77 4.50 3.23
N TRP A 48 3.55 5.45 4.14
CA TRP A 48 4.58 6.03 5.01
C TRP A 48 4.46 5.51 6.44
N GLN A 49 3.24 5.35 6.94
CA GLN A 49 2.97 4.92 8.31
C GLN A 49 3.41 3.47 8.56
N THR A 50 3.08 2.53 7.66
CA THR A 50 3.40 1.11 7.85
C THR A 50 4.92 0.85 7.86
N PRO A 51 5.71 1.38 6.91
CA PRO A 51 7.17 1.20 6.94
C PRO A 51 7.84 1.88 8.13
N LEU A 52 7.37 3.06 8.53
CA LEU A 52 7.88 3.74 9.73
C LEU A 52 7.64 2.92 10.99
N HIS A 53 6.43 2.36 11.14
CA HIS A 53 6.11 1.48 12.26
C HIS A 53 7.00 0.23 12.27
N ALA A 54 7.20 -0.41 11.12
CA ALA A 54 8.07 -1.59 11.00
C ALA A 54 9.52 -1.27 11.37
N TYR A 55 10.03 -0.11 10.93
CA TYR A 55 11.36 0.36 11.30
C TYR A 55 11.49 0.62 12.81
N GLN A 56 10.50 1.26 13.43
CA GLN A 56 10.46 1.51 14.88
C GLN A 56 10.41 0.22 15.70
N GLN A 57 9.84 -0.86 15.15
CA GLN A 57 9.85 -2.19 15.75
C GLN A 57 11.16 -2.97 15.55
N GLY A 58 12.15 -2.40 14.86
CA GLY A 58 13.41 -3.07 14.58
C GLY A 58 13.30 -4.19 13.55
N LEU A 59 12.28 -4.18 12.70
CA LEU A 59 12.12 -5.16 11.62
C LEU A 59 13.13 -4.93 10.48
N GLY A 60 13.69 -3.72 10.34
CA GLY A 60 14.69 -3.42 9.33
C GLY A 60 15.71 -2.40 9.82
N ALA A 61 16.97 -2.52 9.35
CA ALA A 61 18.05 -1.61 9.73
C ALA A 61 18.04 -0.28 8.96
N GLN A 62 17.38 -0.24 7.81
CA GLN A 62 17.28 0.96 6.96
C GLN A 62 15.97 1.01 6.20
N ILE A 63 15.57 2.21 5.80
CA ILE A 63 14.44 2.46 4.89
C ILE A 63 15.00 2.95 3.56
N ILE A 64 14.59 2.30 2.46
CA ILE A 64 14.91 2.69 1.09
C ILE A 64 13.62 3.14 0.42
N VAL A 65 13.52 4.43 0.11
CA VAL A 65 12.35 5.01 -0.56
C VAL A 65 12.61 5.10 -2.05
N THR A 66 11.65 4.60 -2.85
CA THR A 66 11.65 4.71 -4.31
C THR A 66 10.24 5.01 -4.82
N GLY A 67 10.13 5.45 -6.07
CA GLY A 67 8.90 6.03 -6.59
C GLY A 67 8.79 7.53 -6.29
N GLY A 68 7.89 8.19 -7.01
CA GLY A 68 7.72 9.64 -6.92
C GLY A 68 6.25 10.02 -6.96
N THR A 69 5.96 11.29 -6.73
CA THR A 69 4.63 11.85 -6.98
C THR A 69 4.36 11.82 -8.48
N SER A 70 3.13 11.46 -8.87
CA SER A 70 2.72 11.60 -10.28
C SER A 70 2.89 13.06 -10.70
N LEU A 71 3.20 13.30 -11.98
CA LEU A 71 3.35 14.64 -12.55
C LEU A 71 2.16 15.57 -12.28
N HIS A 72 0.99 15.00 -12.00
CA HIS A 72 -0.24 15.75 -11.76
C HIS A 72 -0.57 15.94 -10.28
N GLY A 73 0.23 15.39 -9.34
CA GLY A 73 0.18 15.68 -7.90
C GLY A 73 -1.17 15.46 -7.19
N MET A 74 -2.17 14.94 -7.89
CA MET A 74 -3.54 14.84 -7.38
C MET A 74 -3.62 13.74 -6.32
N LYS A 75 -3.56 14.14 -5.06
CA LYS A 75 -3.97 13.30 -3.94
C LYS A 75 -5.47 13.01 -4.01
N HIS A 76 -5.88 11.88 -3.46
CA HIS A 76 -7.30 11.64 -3.22
C HIS A 76 -7.83 12.70 -2.23
N PRO A 77 -9.03 13.29 -2.43
CA PRO A 77 -9.54 14.36 -1.56
C PRO A 77 -9.58 14.01 -0.07
N ASN A 78 -9.67 12.72 0.26
CA ASN A 78 -9.75 12.21 1.63
C ASN A 78 -8.39 11.77 2.22
N TRP A 79 -7.27 12.00 1.53
CA TRP A 79 -5.94 11.61 2.00
C TRP A 79 -5.13 12.85 2.38
N ASN A 80 -4.77 12.96 3.68
CA ASN A 80 -3.92 14.03 4.21
C ASN A 80 -2.45 13.60 4.23
#